data_AF-T1GL17-F1
#
_entry.id   AF-T1GL17-F1
#
_cell.length_a   1.000
_cell.length_b   1.000
_cell.length_c   1.000
_cell.angle_alpha   90.00
_cell.angle_beta   90.00
_cell.angle_gamma   90.00
#
_symmetry.space_group_name_H-M   'P 1'
#
loop_
_entity.id
_entity.type
_entity.pdbx_description
1 polymer ?
#
loop_
_entity_poly.entity_id
_entity_poly.type
_entity_poly.pdbx_seq_one_letter_code
_entity_poly.pdbx_strand_id
1 'polypeptide(L)'
;FNRDGFYVIEDFLTPEETEELHKTGKTLCIEAPKENRKIFSTTNSESNQNRENYFLESGDKIRYFFEKDAVGQEGELLVDPLHALNKVGHALHTDHPTFNKFTFSNRVKEICWQLGYRRPAVPQKNAVLEFLILETEMLCRKLITSAQKRVFPSSILIFRGTKTKVVPNLHGAETKVVVPEKTLINKFFGKYLLITNTVSSGLLMIAGDVICQEIEFRRGELKKRYDYKRIWQMFLVGSLQGPMHHWFYGWLARIMPEATVKNAVKKILWDQFVMSPACILMFFYPACLLENKPFHEATKEIKDKFLTVYVVSKKLISFKY
;
A
#
# COMPACT_ATOMS: atom_id res chain seq x y z
N PHE A 1 -19.52 -9.96 -4.72
CA PHE A 1 -19.34 -9.08 -3.54
C PHE A 1 -18.97 -9.82 -2.25
N ASN A 2 -19.84 -10.64 -1.64
CA ASN A 2 -19.55 -11.27 -0.34
C ASN A 2 -18.38 -12.28 -0.36
N ARG A 3 -18.22 -13.01 -1.47
CA ARG A 3 -17.13 -13.98 -1.68
C ARG A 3 -15.81 -13.29 -2.03
N ASP A 4 -15.85 -12.40 -3.02
CA ASP A 4 -14.64 -11.88 -3.68
C ASP A 4 -14.17 -10.52 -3.13
N GLY A 5 -14.94 -9.90 -2.23
CA GLY A 5 -14.64 -8.56 -1.71
C GLY A 5 -14.93 -7.42 -2.69
N PHE A 6 -15.19 -7.74 -3.96
CA PHE A 6 -15.62 -6.80 -4.99
C PHE A 6 -16.78 -7.33 -5.86
N TYR A 7 -17.34 -6.47 -6.71
CA TYR A 7 -18.29 -6.83 -7.77
C TYR A 7 -18.21 -5.86 -8.95
N VAL A 8 -18.27 -6.37 -10.18
CA VAL A 8 -18.30 -5.59 -11.42
C VAL A 8 -19.75 -5.47 -11.88
N ILE A 9 -20.26 -4.26 -12.04
CA ILE A 9 -21.54 -4.01 -12.71
C ILE A 9 -21.23 -3.46 -14.09
N GLU A 10 -21.47 -4.26 -15.11
CA GLU A 10 -21.32 -3.85 -16.51
C GLU A 10 -22.39 -2.83 -16.91
N ASP A 11 -22.08 -2.01 -17.91
CA ASP A 11 -22.98 -0.99 -18.46
C ASP A 11 -23.67 -0.13 -17.41
N PHE A 12 -22.89 0.21 -16.38
CA PHE A 12 -23.31 1.17 -15.40
C PHE A 12 -23.40 2.54 -16.11
N LEU A 13 -22.31 3.21 -16.46
CA LEU A 13 -22.47 4.48 -17.18
C LEU A 13 -22.92 4.25 -18.62
N THR A 14 -23.86 5.07 -19.09
CA THR A 14 -24.21 5.11 -20.52
C THR A 14 -23.02 5.66 -21.33
N PRO A 15 -22.94 5.39 -22.64
CA PRO A 15 -21.89 5.94 -23.49
C PRO A 15 -21.83 7.47 -23.46
N GLU A 16 -22.97 8.14 -23.38
CA GLU A 16 -23.07 9.60 -23.32
C GLU A 16 -22.54 10.16 -22.01
N GLU A 17 -22.92 9.55 -20.87
CA GLU A 17 -22.42 9.92 -19.54
C GLU A 17 -20.91 9.70 -19.43
N THR A 18 -20.43 8.62 -20.04
CA THR A 18 -19.01 8.29 -20.13
C THR A 18 -18.24 9.35 -20.91
N GLU A 19 -18.78 9.78 -22.06
CA GLU A 19 -18.14 10.84 -22.86
C GLU A 19 -18.22 12.21 -22.18
N GLU A 20 -19.30 12.51 -21.45
CA GLU A 20 -19.42 13.73 -20.62
C GLU A 20 -18.32 13.80 -19.55
N LEU A 21 -18.11 12.70 -18.82
CA LEU A 21 -17.05 12.57 -17.82
C LEU A 21 -15.66 12.65 -18.44
N HIS A 22 -15.47 12.01 -19.60
CA HIS A 22 -14.22 12.04 -20.34
C HIS A 22 -13.86 13.45 -20.83
N LYS A 23 -14.80 14.17 -21.44
CA LYS A 23 -14.62 15.54 -21.89
C LYS A 23 -14.30 16.47 -20.72
N THR A 24 -15.04 16.34 -19.63
CA THR A 24 -14.80 17.09 -18.39
C THR A 24 -13.38 16.85 -17.87
N GLY A 25 -12.90 15.60 -17.90
CA GLY A 25 -11.54 15.29 -17.47
C GLY A 25 -10.46 15.88 -18.34
N LYS A 26 -10.64 15.88 -19.66
CA LYS A 26 -9.74 16.58 -20.57
C LYS A 26 -9.67 18.07 -20.28
N THR A 27 -10.82 18.71 -20.06
CA THR A 27 -10.91 20.12 -19.69
C THR A 27 -10.11 20.39 -18.40
N LEU A 28 -10.27 19.55 -17.37
CA LEU A 28 -9.50 19.68 -16.13
C LEU A 28 -7.99 19.54 -16.35
N CYS A 29 -7.52 18.60 -17.19
CA CYS A 29 -6.07 18.49 -17.44
C CYS A 29 -5.53 19.71 -18.24
N ILE A 30 -6.33 20.31 -19.14
CA ILE A 30 -5.92 21.49 -19.94
C ILE A 30 -5.96 22.79 -19.10
N GLU A 31 -7.01 23.00 -18.32
CA GLU A 31 -7.28 24.23 -17.57
C GLU A 31 -6.61 24.25 -16.18
N ALA A 32 -5.74 23.29 -15.88
CA ALA A 32 -5.07 23.18 -14.58
C ALA A 32 -4.35 24.49 -14.20
N PRO A 33 -4.66 25.14 -13.05
CA PRO A 33 -4.12 26.47 -12.71
C PRO A 33 -2.60 26.51 -12.61
N LYS A 34 -1.97 27.60 -13.08
CA LYS A 34 -0.51 27.79 -13.00
C LYS A 34 0.02 27.89 -11.57
N GLU A 35 -0.77 28.46 -10.65
CA GLU A 35 -0.41 28.56 -9.23
C GLU A 35 -0.17 27.19 -8.60
N ASN A 36 -0.99 26.20 -8.97
CA ASN A 36 -0.85 24.83 -8.51
C ASN A 36 0.40 24.15 -9.09
N ARG A 37 0.86 24.57 -10.28
CA ARG A 37 2.06 24.00 -10.93
C ARG A 37 3.35 24.42 -10.22
N LYS A 38 3.44 25.68 -9.75
CA LYS A 38 4.62 26.21 -9.04
C LYS A 38 4.98 25.43 -7.77
N ILE A 39 4.00 24.75 -7.15
CA ILE A 39 4.25 23.90 -5.98
C ILE A 39 5.04 22.63 -6.35
N PHE A 40 5.03 22.25 -7.63
CA PHE A 40 5.71 21.06 -8.16
C PHE A 40 6.93 21.39 -9.04
N SER A 41 7.35 22.67 -9.15
CA SER A 41 8.41 23.12 -10.07
C SER A 41 9.86 22.95 -9.59
N THR A 42 10.10 22.81 -8.29
CA THR A 42 11.47 22.76 -7.71
C THR A 42 11.74 21.46 -6.96
N THR A 43 13.01 21.05 -6.92
CA THR A 43 13.52 19.81 -6.29
C THR A 43 14.18 20.05 -4.92
N ASN A 44 13.95 21.20 -4.30
CA ASN A 44 14.55 21.56 -3.00
C ASN A 44 13.78 20.94 -1.82
N SER A 45 14.42 20.78 -0.66
CA SER A 45 13.81 20.23 0.57
C SER A 45 12.56 21.01 1.03
N GLU A 46 12.53 22.33 0.85
CA GLU A 46 11.35 23.19 1.12
C GLU A 46 10.16 22.89 0.20
N SER A 47 10.42 22.50 -1.05
CA SER A 47 9.36 22.12 -2.00
C SER A 47 8.60 20.87 -1.56
N ASN A 48 9.28 19.93 -0.90
CA ASN A 48 8.65 18.71 -0.39
C ASN A 48 7.68 18.98 0.76
N GLN A 49 8.03 19.89 1.68
CA GLN A 49 7.14 20.33 2.74
C GLN A 49 5.93 21.08 2.19
N ASN A 50 6.13 21.95 1.19
CA ASN A 50 5.04 22.65 0.52
C ASN A 50 4.08 21.69 -0.21
N ARG A 51 4.61 20.64 -0.86
CA ARG A 51 3.80 19.58 -1.48
C ARG A 51 3.03 18.76 -0.46
N GLU A 52 3.63 18.45 0.68
CA GLU A 52 2.98 17.72 1.77
C GLU A 52 1.85 18.54 2.39
N ASN A 53 2.08 19.81 2.72
CA ASN A 53 1.04 20.73 3.18
C ASN A 53 -0.04 20.92 2.11
N TYR A 54 0.37 21.05 0.84
CA TYR A 54 -0.57 21.14 -0.28
C TYR A 54 -1.44 19.88 -0.40
N PHE A 55 -0.89 18.70 -0.11
CA PHE A 55 -1.67 17.47 -0.06
C PHE A 55 -2.57 17.41 1.17
N LEU A 56 -2.07 17.75 2.37
CA LEU A 56 -2.83 17.65 3.62
C LEU A 56 -4.07 18.55 3.65
N GLU A 57 -3.97 19.75 3.09
CA GLU A 57 -5.07 20.73 3.01
C GLU A 57 -5.97 20.57 1.77
N SER A 58 -5.71 19.57 0.92
CA SER A 58 -6.49 19.38 -0.30
C SER A 58 -7.81 18.64 -0.08
N GLY A 59 -8.05 18.12 1.14
CA GLY A 59 -9.14 17.18 1.44
C GLY A 59 -10.56 17.70 1.16
N ASP A 60 -10.75 19.01 1.16
CA ASP A 60 -12.02 19.71 0.93
C ASP A 60 -11.98 20.64 -0.29
N LYS A 61 -10.98 20.49 -1.17
CA LYS A 61 -10.75 21.37 -2.34
C LYS A 61 -10.44 20.58 -3.59
N ILE A 62 -10.65 21.20 -4.76
CA ILE A 62 -10.11 20.72 -6.03
C ILE A 62 -8.68 21.23 -6.18
N ARG A 63 -7.72 20.31 -6.14
CA ARG A 63 -6.27 20.49 -6.24
C ARG A 63 -5.69 19.57 -7.31
N TYR A 64 -4.58 20.00 -7.89
CA TYR A 64 -3.98 19.41 -9.08
C TYR A 64 -2.59 18.89 -8.73
N PHE A 65 -2.34 17.62 -9.03
CA PHE A 65 -1.09 16.95 -8.71
C PHE A 65 -0.42 16.52 -10.00
N PHE A 66 0.77 17.03 -10.25
CA PHE A 66 1.50 16.84 -11.50
C PHE A 66 2.50 15.68 -11.41
N GLU A 67 2.83 15.12 -12.57
CA GLU A 67 3.89 14.13 -12.71
C GLU A 67 5.25 14.73 -12.32
N LYS A 68 6.18 13.87 -11.89
CA LYS A 68 7.56 14.28 -11.67
C LYS A 68 8.13 14.75 -13.02
N ASP A 69 8.82 15.88 -13.00
CA ASP A 69 9.48 16.48 -14.18
C ASP A 69 8.53 16.99 -15.29
N ALA A 70 7.21 17.02 -15.06
CA ALA A 70 6.25 17.58 -16.01
C ALA A 70 6.13 19.11 -15.93
N VAL A 71 6.64 19.71 -14.86
CA VAL A 71 6.59 21.14 -14.58
C VAL A 71 8.02 21.68 -14.47
N GLY A 72 8.31 22.74 -15.23
CA GLY A 72 9.59 23.44 -15.20
C GLY A 72 9.65 24.50 -14.09
N GLN A 73 10.77 25.20 -13.96
CA GLN A 73 11.13 25.97 -12.75
C GLN A 73 10.16 27.13 -12.46
N GLU A 74 9.55 27.72 -13.48
CA GLU A 74 8.61 28.85 -13.39
C GLU A 74 7.13 28.41 -13.39
N GLY A 75 6.85 27.09 -13.37
CA GLY A 75 5.50 26.53 -13.42
C GLY A 75 4.97 26.31 -14.85
N GLU A 76 5.84 26.40 -15.86
CA GLU A 76 5.60 26.01 -17.24
C GLU A 76 5.45 24.49 -17.36
N LEU A 77 4.59 24.03 -18.28
CA LEU A 77 4.47 22.60 -18.57
C LEU A 77 5.55 22.22 -19.58
N LEU A 78 6.37 21.24 -19.24
CA LEU A 78 7.42 20.70 -20.11
C LEU A 78 6.89 19.62 -21.05
N VAL A 79 5.69 19.10 -20.75
CA VAL A 79 5.01 18.06 -21.51
C VAL A 79 3.59 18.49 -21.83
N ASP A 80 2.95 17.76 -22.72
CA ASP A 80 1.55 17.97 -23.08
C ASP A 80 0.65 18.00 -21.81
N PRO A 81 -0.28 18.96 -21.68
CA PRO A 81 -1.11 19.10 -20.48
C PRO A 81 -1.90 17.85 -20.09
N LEU A 82 -2.29 17.01 -21.05
CA LEU A 82 -3.00 15.75 -20.78
C LEU A 82 -2.07 14.76 -20.06
N HIS A 83 -0.76 14.81 -20.35
CA HIS A 83 0.27 13.93 -19.79
C HIS A 83 0.98 14.51 -18.58
N ALA A 84 0.87 15.83 -18.36
CA ALA A 84 1.54 16.53 -17.26
C ALA A 84 0.91 16.24 -15.90
N LEU A 85 -0.40 15.97 -15.89
CA LEU A 85 -1.17 15.81 -14.67
C LEU A 85 -1.23 14.34 -14.24
N ASN A 86 -0.83 14.05 -13.01
CA ASN A 86 -0.95 12.73 -12.42
C ASN A 86 -2.39 12.49 -11.93
N LYS A 87 -2.90 13.40 -11.10
CA LYS A 87 -4.25 13.31 -10.52
C LYS A 87 -4.90 14.67 -10.21
N VAL A 88 -6.24 14.70 -10.18
CA VAL A 88 -7.04 15.81 -9.65
C VAL A 88 -7.90 15.32 -8.51
N GLY A 89 -7.88 16.00 -7.36
CA GLY A 89 -8.64 15.65 -6.17
C GLY A 89 -8.58 16.80 -5.16
N HIS A 90 -9.26 16.78 -4.03
CA HIS A 90 -9.98 15.65 -3.49
C HIS A 90 -11.52 15.88 -3.61
N ALA A 91 -11.99 17.12 -3.49
CA ALA A 91 -13.41 17.46 -3.47
C ALA A 91 -14.14 17.49 -4.84
N LEU A 92 -13.70 16.73 -5.87
CA LEU A 92 -14.39 16.72 -7.17
C LEU A 92 -15.87 16.33 -7.05
N HIS A 93 -16.16 15.35 -6.19
CA HIS A 93 -17.52 14.86 -5.97
C HIS A 93 -18.45 15.89 -5.33
N THR A 94 -17.95 16.86 -4.57
CA THR A 94 -18.76 17.94 -4.00
C THR A 94 -18.76 19.18 -4.90
N ASP A 95 -17.59 19.58 -5.39
CA ASP A 95 -17.37 20.93 -5.91
C ASP A 95 -17.45 21.00 -7.44
N HIS A 96 -17.32 19.87 -8.14
CA HIS A 96 -17.42 19.84 -9.60
C HIS A 96 -18.81 19.34 -10.04
N PRO A 97 -19.57 20.11 -10.83
CA PRO A 97 -20.97 19.81 -11.15
C PRO A 97 -21.14 18.44 -11.85
N THR A 98 -20.29 18.12 -12.83
CA THR A 98 -20.32 16.82 -13.51
C THR A 98 -20.07 15.64 -12.56
N PHE A 99 -19.02 15.69 -11.74
CA PHE A 99 -18.70 14.60 -10.80
C PHE A 99 -19.74 14.48 -9.69
N ASN A 100 -20.28 15.60 -9.21
CA ASN A 100 -21.37 15.63 -8.23
C ASN A 100 -22.63 14.94 -8.77
N LYS A 101 -23.07 15.30 -9.98
CA LYS A 101 -24.22 14.72 -10.68
C LYS A 101 -24.17 13.20 -10.69
N PHE A 102 -23.02 12.63 -11.06
CA PHE A 102 -22.87 11.18 -11.14
C PHE A 102 -22.70 10.53 -9.76
N THR A 103 -21.84 11.07 -8.89
CA THR A 103 -21.57 10.53 -7.55
C THR A 103 -22.84 10.44 -6.71
N PHE A 104 -23.71 11.45 -6.78
CA PHE A 104 -24.96 11.50 -6.01
C PHE A 104 -26.20 11.08 -6.80
N SER A 105 -26.01 10.38 -7.93
CA SER A 105 -27.10 9.84 -8.74
C SER A 105 -27.94 8.82 -7.97
N ASN A 106 -29.21 8.65 -8.35
CA ASN A 106 -30.10 7.67 -7.72
C ASN A 106 -29.57 6.24 -7.86
N ARG A 107 -28.81 5.96 -8.91
CA ARG A 107 -28.22 4.66 -9.19
C ARG A 107 -27.16 4.27 -8.17
N VAL A 108 -26.33 5.22 -7.74
CA VAL A 108 -25.37 5.02 -6.64
C VAL A 108 -26.08 4.82 -5.31
N LYS A 109 -27.10 5.66 -5.05
CA LYS A 109 -27.88 5.59 -3.82
C LYS A 109 -28.58 4.23 -3.69
N GLU A 110 -29.10 3.72 -4.79
CA GLU A 110 -29.74 2.40 -4.85
C GLU A 110 -28.74 1.27 -4.55
N ILE A 111 -27.54 1.31 -5.14
CA ILE A 111 -26.49 0.34 -4.80
C ILE A 111 -26.12 0.43 -3.31
N CYS A 112 -25.93 1.65 -2.77
CA CYS A 112 -25.67 1.82 -1.34
C CYS A 112 -26.77 1.20 -0.49
N TRP A 113 -28.03 1.40 -0.88
CA TRP A 113 -29.19 0.85 -0.19
C TRP A 113 -29.22 -0.69 -0.24
N GLN A 114 -29.00 -1.29 -1.42
CA GLN A 114 -28.93 -2.75 -1.60
C GLN A 114 -27.77 -3.40 -0.83
N LEU A 115 -26.66 -2.69 -0.68
CA LEU A 115 -25.53 -3.12 0.15
C LEU A 115 -25.76 -2.92 1.66
N GLY A 116 -26.90 -2.34 2.06
CA GLY A 116 -27.30 -2.16 3.46
C GLY A 116 -26.74 -0.91 4.13
N TYR A 117 -26.25 0.09 3.37
CA TYR A 117 -25.80 1.36 3.94
C TYR A 117 -27.00 2.22 4.39
N ARG A 118 -26.98 2.66 5.65
CA ARG A 118 -28.07 3.48 6.23
C ARG A 118 -27.88 4.99 6.07
N ARG A 119 -26.64 5.46 6.14
CA ARG A 119 -26.24 6.87 5.94
C ARG A 119 -24.90 6.89 5.20
N PRO A 120 -24.89 6.58 3.90
CA PRO A 120 -23.66 6.60 3.12
C PRO A 120 -23.10 8.03 3.08
N ALA A 121 -21.81 8.14 3.30
CA ALA A 121 -21.04 9.37 3.10
C ALA A 121 -19.89 9.04 2.14
N VAL A 122 -19.34 10.05 1.49
CA VAL A 122 -18.23 9.90 0.55
C VAL A 122 -16.95 10.44 1.22
N PRO A 123 -16.25 9.63 2.05
CA PRO A 123 -14.95 10.01 2.60
C PRO A 123 -13.84 9.72 1.58
N GLN A 124 -12.76 10.50 1.64
CA GLN A 124 -11.70 10.38 0.65
C GLN A 124 -10.35 9.86 1.16
N LYS A 125 -10.12 9.81 2.48
CA LYS A 125 -8.86 9.28 3.01
C LYS A 125 -8.96 7.77 3.21
N ASN A 126 -8.28 7.00 2.36
CA ASN A 126 -7.80 5.63 2.60
C ASN A 126 -8.64 4.81 3.60
N ALA A 127 -9.90 4.55 3.27
CA ALA A 127 -10.71 3.44 3.75
C ALA A 127 -12.12 3.56 3.18
N VAL A 128 -12.48 2.58 2.35
CA VAL A 128 -13.84 2.02 2.34
C VAL A 128 -14.93 2.96 1.81
N LEU A 129 -14.95 3.12 0.48
CA LEU A 129 -16.09 2.88 -0.43
C LEU A 129 -15.60 3.34 -1.81
N GLU A 130 -14.83 2.50 -2.51
CA GLU A 130 -14.55 2.73 -3.94
C GLU A 130 -15.87 2.47 -4.69
N PHE A 131 -16.73 3.49 -4.74
CA PHE A 131 -17.74 3.61 -5.78
C PHE A 131 -17.00 4.10 -7.01
N LEU A 132 -16.80 3.22 -7.99
CA LEU A 132 -16.22 3.59 -9.27
C LEU A 132 -17.26 4.31 -10.15
N ILE A 133 -17.80 5.44 -9.66
CA ILE A 133 -18.19 6.51 -10.58
C ILE A 133 -16.98 7.41 -10.69
N LEU A 134 -15.98 6.88 -11.40
CA LEU A 134 -14.61 7.38 -11.42
C LEU A 134 -14.02 7.46 -10.00
N GLU A 135 -12.76 7.09 -9.88
CA GLU A 135 -12.00 7.47 -8.69
C GLU A 135 -12.29 8.96 -8.43
N THR A 136 -12.72 9.33 -7.21
CA THR A 136 -12.86 10.75 -6.80
C THR A 136 -11.55 11.52 -6.97
N GLU A 137 -10.47 10.81 -7.29
CA GLU A 137 -9.27 11.28 -7.95
C GLU A 137 -9.25 10.92 -9.43
N MET A 138 -9.24 11.91 -10.33
CA MET A 138 -9.07 11.62 -11.75
C MET A 138 -7.60 11.34 -12.07
N LEU A 139 -7.23 10.09 -12.33
CA LEU A 139 -5.88 9.75 -12.81
C LEU A 139 -5.79 10.02 -14.33
N CYS A 140 -5.25 11.18 -14.78
CA CYS A 140 -5.21 11.53 -16.22
C CYS A 140 -4.49 10.44 -17.06
N ARG A 141 -3.50 9.71 -16.51
CA ARG A 141 -2.85 8.55 -17.18
C ARG A 141 -3.83 7.43 -17.57
N LYS A 142 -4.81 7.10 -16.72
CA LYS A 142 -5.83 6.08 -17.01
C LYS A 142 -6.80 6.57 -18.09
N LEU A 143 -7.13 7.87 -18.11
CA LEU A 143 -7.96 8.47 -19.16
C LEU A 143 -7.30 8.39 -20.54
N ILE A 144 -6.02 8.76 -20.64
CA ILE A 144 -5.27 8.73 -21.92
C ILE A 144 -5.13 7.29 -22.44
N THR A 145 -4.78 6.35 -21.56
CA THR A 145 -4.60 4.94 -21.95
C THR A 145 -5.93 4.30 -22.39
N SER A 146 -7.05 4.70 -21.79
CA SER A 146 -8.41 4.28 -22.19
C SER A 146 -8.86 4.94 -23.50
N ALA A 147 -8.45 6.19 -23.76
CA ALA A 147 -8.73 6.92 -24.99
C ALA A 147 -8.02 6.31 -26.21
N GLN A 148 -6.77 5.81 -26.06
CA GLN A 148 -6.09 5.06 -27.11
C GLN A 148 -6.75 3.72 -27.44
N LYS A 149 -7.52 3.14 -26.50
CA LYS A 149 -8.20 1.86 -26.66
C LYS A 149 -9.69 1.96 -27.00
N ARG A 150 -10.29 3.15 -27.16
CA ARG A 150 -11.75 3.34 -27.37
C ARG A 150 -12.62 2.59 -26.35
N VAL A 151 -12.11 2.36 -25.14
CA VAL A 151 -12.86 1.69 -24.06
C VAL A 151 -12.65 2.49 -22.79
N PHE A 152 -13.53 3.46 -22.54
CA PHE A 152 -13.85 3.77 -21.16
C PHE A 152 -14.71 2.63 -20.62
N PRO A 153 -14.44 2.10 -19.42
CA PRO A 153 -15.32 1.11 -18.85
C PRO A 153 -16.64 1.79 -18.51
N SER A 154 -17.72 1.38 -19.19
CA SER A 154 -19.10 1.59 -18.73
C SER A 154 -19.33 0.89 -17.38
N SER A 155 -18.45 -0.04 -17.00
CA SER A 155 -18.55 -0.88 -15.81
C SER A 155 -18.02 -0.20 -14.54
N ILE A 156 -18.74 -0.38 -13.42
CA ILE A 156 -18.33 0.06 -12.07
C ILE A 156 -17.86 -1.14 -11.24
N LEU A 157 -16.77 -0.96 -10.50
CA LEU A 157 -16.26 -1.91 -9.51
C LEU A 157 -16.66 -1.44 -8.11
N ILE A 158 -17.22 -2.32 -7.29
CA ILE A 158 -17.69 -1.99 -5.93
C ILE A 158 -16.91 -2.82 -4.91
N PHE A 159 -16.38 -2.20 -3.86
CA PHE A 159 -15.63 -2.86 -2.76
C PHE A 159 -16.37 -2.89 -1.41
N ARG A 160 -16.07 -3.90 -0.58
CA ARG A 160 -16.70 -4.09 0.74
C ARG A 160 -16.07 -3.28 1.87
N GLY A 161 -16.93 -2.64 2.67
CA GLY A 161 -16.55 -1.83 3.82
C GLY A 161 -16.83 -2.38 5.23
N THR A 162 -16.07 -1.94 6.24
CA THR A 162 -16.23 -2.27 7.67
C THR A 162 -17.05 -1.21 8.46
N LYS A 163 -17.77 -1.63 9.52
CA LYS A 163 -18.86 -0.91 10.26
C LYS A 163 -18.40 0.24 11.20
N THR A 164 -19.31 1.19 11.54
CA THR A 164 -19.08 2.47 12.28
C THR A 164 -19.69 2.56 13.71
N LYS A 165 -19.14 3.45 14.58
CA LYS A 165 -19.61 3.79 15.96
C LYS A 165 -19.70 5.33 16.17
N VAL A 166 -20.56 5.80 17.10
CA VAL A 166 -20.97 7.23 17.29
C VAL A 166 -20.23 7.91 18.46
N VAL A 167 -19.82 9.18 18.31
CA VAL A 167 -19.25 10.03 19.39
C VAL A 167 -19.81 11.47 19.29
N PRO A 168 -20.13 12.17 20.40
CA PRO A 168 -20.78 13.50 20.38
C PRO A 168 -19.78 14.68 20.33
N ASN A 169 -20.22 15.85 19.83
CA ASN A 169 -19.42 17.10 19.79
C ASN A 169 -20.24 18.36 20.17
N LEU A 170 -19.52 19.43 20.56
CA LEU A 170 -19.92 20.53 21.46
C LEU A 170 -20.83 21.67 20.93
N HIS A 171 -21.47 21.55 19.76
CA HIS A 171 -22.27 22.67 19.19
C HIS A 171 -23.70 22.28 18.78
N GLY A 172 -24.28 21.24 19.38
CA GLY A 172 -25.71 20.92 19.24
C GLY A 172 -26.18 20.48 17.85
N ALA A 173 -25.31 20.48 16.83
CA ALA A 173 -25.54 19.83 15.55
C ALA A 173 -24.91 18.43 15.57
N GLU A 174 -25.72 17.38 15.43
CA GLU A 174 -25.28 15.99 15.33
C GLU A 174 -24.57 15.73 13.98
N THR A 175 -23.38 16.28 13.79
CA THR A 175 -22.55 15.98 12.62
C THR A 175 -21.89 14.62 12.84
N LYS A 176 -22.31 13.60 12.08
CA LYS A 176 -21.66 12.29 12.05
C LYS A 176 -20.31 12.40 11.35
N VAL A 177 -19.29 12.83 12.09
CA VAL A 177 -17.91 12.89 11.59
C VAL A 177 -17.32 11.48 11.60
N VAL A 178 -16.99 10.97 10.42
CA VAL A 178 -16.25 9.71 10.22
C VAL A 178 -14.80 9.95 10.65
N VAL A 179 -14.48 9.68 11.91
CA VAL A 179 -13.08 9.51 12.32
C VAL A 179 -12.81 8.01 12.22
N PRO A 180 -11.83 7.54 11.42
CA PRO A 180 -11.43 6.15 11.49
C PRO A 180 -10.96 5.90 12.93
N GLU A 181 -11.73 5.12 13.69
CA GLU A 181 -11.19 4.50 14.89
C GLU A 181 -9.99 3.73 14.39
N LYS A 182 -8.78 4.21 14.71
CA LYS A 182 -7.55 3.47 14.45
C LYS A 182 -7.85 2.06 14.92
N THR A 183 -7.97 1.12 13.98
CA THR A 183 -8.28 -0.28 14.26
C THR A 183 -7.43 -0.70 15.44
N LEU A 184 -7.93 -1.51 16.38
CA LEU A 184 -7.08 -1.97 17.48
C LEU A 184 -5.73 -2.47 16.93
N ILE A 185 -5.79 -3.15 15.78
CA ILE A 185 -4.69 -3.48 14.87
C ILE A 185 -3.84 -2.25 14.52
N ASN A 186 -4.33 -1.21 13.85
CA ASN A 186 -3.54 0.00 13.53
C ASN A 186 -3.02 0.78 14.75
N LYS A 187 -3.70 0.74 15.91
CA LYS A 187 -3.20 1.27 17.19
C LYS A 187 -2.05 0.39 17.74
N PHE A 188 -2.18 -0.93 17.65
CA PHE A 188 -1.16 -1.90 18.05
C PHE A 188 0.06 -1.87 17.13
N PHE A 189 -0.15 -1.92 15.81
CA PHE A 189 0.90 -1.84 14.79
C PHE A 189 1.55 -0.45 14.72
N GLY A 190 0.83 0.64 15.02
CA GLY A 190 1.43 1.98 15.07
C GLY A 190 2.25 2.24 16.32
N LYS A 191 1.75 1.85 17.51
CA LYS A 191 2.40 2.10 18.81
C LYS A 191 3.44 1.04 19.18
N TYR A 192 3.26 -0.19 18.70
CA TYR A 192 4.10 -1.35 19.02
C TYR A 192 4.65 -2.03 17.76
N LEU A 193 4.95 -1.27 16.70
CA LEU A 193 5.41 -1.80 15.41
C LEU A 193 6.58 -2.80 15.56
N LEU A 194 7.48 -2.51 16.49
CA LEU A 194 8.59 -3.42 16.83
C LEU A 194 8.07 -4.74 17.38
N ILE A 195 7.19 -4.72 18.38
CA ILE A 195 6.63 -5.91 19.02
C ILE A 195 5.79 -6.72 18.04
N THR A 196 4.96 -6.07 17.23
CA THR A 196 4.15 -6.76 16.23
C THR A 196 5.03 -7.44 15.19
N ASN A 197 6.10 -6.78 14.73
CA ASN A 197 7.04 -7.38 13.79
C ASN A 197 7.79 -8.55 14.43
N THR A 198 8.30 -8.40 15.66
CA THR A 198 8.94 -9.47 16.43
C THR A 198 8.04 -10.70 16.58
N VAL A 199 6.83 -10.53 17.10
CA VAL A 199 5.93 -11.66 17.37
C VAL A 199 5.43 -12.28 16.06
N SER A 200 5.09 -11.46 15.06
CA SER A 200 4.62 -11.97 13.75
C SER A 200 5.69 -12.79 13.03
N SER A 201 6.96 -12.38 13.08
CA SER A 201 8.08 -13.15 12.52
C SER A 201 8.25 -14.50 13.24
N GLY A 202 8.16 -14.53 14.57
CA GLY A 202 8.19 -15.78 15.33
C GLY A 202 7.05 -16.73 14.96
N LEU A 203 5.82 -16.23 14.83
CA LEU A 203 4.67 -17.04 14.44
C LEU A 203 4.78 -17.55 13.00
N LEU A 204 5.32 -16.75 12.08
CA LEU A 204 5.55 -17.17 10.70
C LEU A 204 6.59 -18.31 10.63
N MET A 205 7.63 -18.23 11.46
CA MET A 205 8.62 -19.30 11.59
C MET A 205 8.02 -20.59 12.16
N ILE A 206 7.12 -20.50 13.14
CA ILE A 206 6.35 -21.66 13.62
C ILE A 206 5.56 -22.28 12.47
N ALA A 207 4.82 -21.47 11.70
CA ALA A 207 4.00 -21.97 10.60
C ALA A 207 4.85 -22.67 9.53
N GLY A 208 6.00 -22.08 9.15
CA GLY A 208 6.94 -22.69 8.23
C GLY A 208 7.51 -24.01 8.75
N ASP A 209 7.89 -24.06 10.03
CA ASP A 209 8.43 -25.27 10.63
C ASP A 209 7.38 -26.39 10.77
N VAL A 210 6.14 -26.07 11.15
CA VAL A 210 5.03 -27.04 11.18
C VAL A 210 4.78 -27.65 9.81
N ILE A 211 4.86 -26.85 8.74
CA ILE A 211 4.75 -27.34 7.35
C ILE A 211 5.93 -28.26 7.01
N CYS A 212 7.17 -27.85 7.33
CA CYS A 212 8.36 -28.67 7.11
C CYS A 212 8.28 -30.02 7.84
N GLN A 213 7.92 -30.00 9.12
CA GLN A 213 7.77 -31.22 9.93
C GLN A 213 6.66 -32.13 9.40
N GLU A 214 5.54 -31.58 8.90
CA GLU A 214 4.48 -32.37 8.28
C GLU A 214 4.97 -33.05 6.97
N ILE A 215 5.81 -32.37 6.17
CA ILE A 215 6.43 -32.95 4.97
C ILE A 215 7.42 -34.06 5.36
N GLU A 216 8.30 -33.81 6.33
CA GLU A 216 9.28 -34.78 6.85
C GLU A 216 8.59 -36.03 7.44
N PHE A 217 7.48 -35.85 8.16
CA PHE A 217 6.66 -36.95 8.68
C PHE A 217 6.03 -37.80 7.55
N ARG A 218 5.46 -37.15 6.52
CA ARG A 218 4.88 -37.86 5.36
C ARG A 218 5.91 -38.61 4.53
N ARG A 219 7.17 -38.16 4.53
CA ARG A 219 8.30 -38.85 3.90
C ARG A 219 8.86 -40.01 4.73
N GLY A 220 8.38 -40.18 5.97
CA GLY A 220 8.88 -41.19 6.89
C GLY A 220 10.23 -40.85 7.54
N GLU A 221 10.67 -39.60 7.44
CA GLU A 221 11.95 -39.13 8.00
C GLU A 221 11.85 -38.83 9.51
N LEU A 222 10.65 -38.51 10.00
CA LEU A 222 10.38 -38.24 11.41
C LEU A 222 9.58 -39.39 12.06
N LYS A 223 10.04 -39.83 13.24
CA LYS A 223 9.32 -40.80 14.09
C LYS A 223 8.11 -40.21 14.81
N LYS A 224 8.15 -38.91 15.13
CA LYS A 224 7.06 -38.17 15.78
C LYS A 224 6.58 -37.06 14.86
N ARG A 225 5.26 -36.84 14.82
CA ARG A 225 4.65 -35.85 13.91
C ARG A 225 5.10 -34.41 14.20
N TYR A 226 5.26 -34.04 15.47
CA TYR A 226 5.70 -32.71 15.87
C TYR A 226 6.77 -32.77 16.97
N ASP A 227 7.89 -32.09 16.73
CA ASP A 227 8.92 -31.74 17.70
C ASP A 227 8.65 -30.33 18.24
N TYR A 228 8.06 -30.27 19.42
CA TYR A 228 7.74 -29.03 20.11
C TYR A 228 8.98 -28.23 20.52
N LYS A 229 10.13 -28.89 20.75
CA LYS A 229 11.38 -28.19 21.05
C LYS A 229 11.84 -27.42 19.82
N ARG A 230 11.83 -28.05 18.64
CA ARG A 230 12.15 -27.40 17.36
C ARG A 230 11.22 -26.24 17.06
N ILE A 231 9.91 -26.40 17.26
CA ILE A 231 8.92 -25.33 17.07
C ILE A 231 9.25 -24.11 17.94
N TRP A 232 9.56 -24.33 19.23
CA TRP A 232 9.91 -23.25 20.14
C TRP A 232 11.23 -22.56 19.76
N GLN A 233 12.22 -23.32 19.31
CA GLN A 233 13.49 -22.77 18.83
C GLN A 233 13.27 -21.88 17.59
N MET A 234 12.44 -22.33 16.64
CA MET A 234 12.09 -21.55 15.45
C MET A 234 11.34 -20.26 15.80
N PHE A 235 10.48 -20.30 16.82
CA PHE A 235 9.83 -19.09 17.34
C PHE A 235 10.84 -18.09 17.92
N LEU A 236 11.80 -18.54 18.74
CA LEU A 236 12.82 -17.69 19.34
C LEU A 236 13.73 -17.06 18.27
N VAL A 237 14.18 -17.86 17.30
CA VAL A 237 15.00 -17.39 16.17
C VAL A 237 14.24 -16.37 15.33
N GLY A 238 12.99 -16.65 14.97
CA GLY A 238 12.14 -15.72 14.20
C GLY A 238 11.84 -14.43 14.95
N SER A 239 11.63 -14.51 16.26
CA SER A 239 11.43 -13.34 17.12
C SER A 239 12.68 -12.46 17.17
N LEU A 240 13.88 -13.06 17.23
CA LEU A 240 15.14 -12.31 17.21
C LEU A 240 15.38 -11.58 15.89
N GLN A 241 14.90 -12.13 14.77
CA GLN A 241 15.03 -11.49 13.46
C GLN A 241 14.13 -10.26 13.30
N GLY A 242 13.00 -10.16 14.00
CA GLY A 242 12.08 -9.02 13.88
C GLY A 242 12.71 -7.65 14.17
N PRO A 243 13.38 -7.45 15.33
CA PRO A 243 14.10 -6.22 15.65
C PRO A 243 15.20 -5.88 14.66
N MET A 244 15.95 -6.88 14.19
CA MET A 244 17.02 -6.69 13.20
C MET A 244 16.47 -6.05 11.92
N HIS A 245 15.38 -6.59 11.37
CA HIS A 245 14.73 -6.03 10.20
C HIS A 245 14.16 -4.63 10.47
N HIS A 246 13.56 -4.41 11.64
CA HIS A 246 12.98 -3.12 11.99
C HIS A 246 14.04 -2.01 11.97
N TRP A 247 15.18 -2.22 12.64
CA TRP A 247 16.25 -1.22 12.68
C TRP A 247 16.93 -1.03 11.32
N PHE A 248 17.19 -2.12 10.59
CA PHE A 248 17.86 -2.02 9.30
C PHE A 248 16.99 -1.32 8.25
N TYR A 249 15.72 -1.70 8.10
CA TYR A 249 14.83 -1.03 7.14
C TYR A 249 14.47 0.39 7.58
N GLY A 250 14.38 0.66 8.89
CA GLY A 250 14.26 2.01 9.41
C GLY A 250 15.48 2.88 9.08
N TRP A 251 16.69 2.33 9.17
CA TRP A 251 17.92 2.99 8.76
C TRP A 251 18.00 3.21 7.24
N LEU A 252 17.66 2.20 6.43
CA LEU A 252 17.58 2.34 4.96
C LEU A 252 16.56 3.40 4.53
N ALA A 253 15.43 3.51 5.23
CA ALA A 253 14.42 4.52 4.96
C ALA A 253 14.91 5.94 5.25
N ARG A 254 15.77 6.12 6.27
CA ARG A 254 16.39 7.42 6.59
C ARG A 254 17.45 7.83 5.57
N ILE A 255 18.27 6.89 5.09
CA ILE A 255 19.35 7.19 4.14
C ILE A 255 18.83 7.31 2.70
N MET A 256 17.83 6.51 2.33
CA MET A 256 17.25 6.50 0.98
C MET A 256 15.72 6.67 1.04
N PRO A 257 15.23 7.86 1.45
CA PRO A 257 13.80 8.13 1.58
C PRO A 257 13.10 8.20 0.22
N GLU A 258 13.80 8.66 -0.82
CA GLU A 258 13.20 8.85 -2.15
C GLU A 258 13.02 7.52 -2.90
N ALA A 259 11.81 7.32 -3.42
CA ALA A 259 11.46 6.20 -4.29
C ALA A 259 11.90 6.47 -5.74
N THR A 260 13.20 6.31 -6.00
CA THR A 260 13.80 6.35 -7.34
C THR A 260 14.33 4.97 -7.73
N VAL A 261 14.44 4.68 -9.04
CA VAL A 261 15.01 3.40 -9.52
C VAL A 261 16.42 3.19 -9.00
N LYS A 262 17.24 4.25 -8.96
CA LYS A 262 18.59 4.22 -8.38
C LYS A 262 18.58 3.80 -6.91
N ASN A 263 17.66 4.34 -6.10
CA ASN A 263 17.53 3.97 -4.70
C ASN A 263 16.93 2.58 -4.52
N ALA A 264 16.02 2.14 -5.40
CA ALA A 264 15.50 0.78 -5.40
C ALA A 264 16.62 -0.24 -5.66
N VAL A 265 17.44 -0.02 -6.70
CA VAL A 265 18.60 -0.87 -6.99
C VAL A 265 19.58 -0.89 -5.81
N LYS A 266 19.89 0.26 -5.22
CA LYS A 266 20.75 0.33 -4.03
C LYS A 266 20.17 -0.43 -2.83
N LYS A 267 18.86 -0.32 -2.57
CA LYS A 267 18.17 -1.07 -1.50
C LYS A 267 18.27 -2.57 -1.73
N ILE A 268 18.10 -3.02 -2.98
CA ILE A 268 18.29 -4.42 -3.35
C ILE A 268 19.74 -4.86 -3.07
N LEU A 269 20.74 -4.06 -3.44
CA LEU A 269 22.14 -4.39 -3.15
C LEU A 269 22.42 -4.48 -1.64
N TRP A 270 21.93 -3.55 -0.85
CA TRP A 270 22.02 -3.61 0.61
C TRP A 270 21.35 -4.86 1.20
N ASP A 271 20.21 -5.26 0.64
CA ASP A 271 19.51 -6.47 1.04
C ASP A 271 20.34 -7.73 0.71
N GLN A 272 20.93 -7.80 -0.48
CA GLN A 272 21.70 -8.97 -0.95
C GLN A 272 23.08 -9.13 -0.30
N PHE A 273 23.78 -8.03 -0.03
CA PHE A 273 25.17 -8.09 0.43
C PHE A 273 25.31 -7.90 1.93
N VAL A 274 24.30 -7.34 2.60
CA VAL A 274 24.37 -7.05 4.05
C VAL A 274 23.27 -7.75 4.80
N MET A 275 22.00 -7.52 4.45
CA MET A 275 20.88 -8.11 5.20
C MET A 275 20.83 -9.63 5.07
N SER A 276 20.94 -10.18 3.85
CA SER A 276 20.83 -11.62 3.62
C SER A 276 21.93 -12.41 4.37
N PRO A 277 23.24 -12.08 4.26
CA PRO A 277 24.27 -12.70 5.09
C PRO A 277 24.01 -12.57 6.60
N ALA A 278 23.59 -11.38 7.06
CA ALA A 278 23.29 -11.15 8.48
C ALA A 278 22.11 -12.01 8.97
N CYS A 279 21.06 -12.16 8.15
CA CYS A 279 19.92 -13.02 8.44
C CYS A 279 20.30 -14.49 8.53
N ILE A 280 21.15 -14.97 7.63
CA ILE A 280 21.64 -16.35 7.65
C ILE A 280 22.43 -16.62 8.95
N LEU A 281 23.35 -15.73 9.31
CA LEU A 281 24.14 -15.87 10.54
C LEU A 281 23.25 -15.80 11.79
N MET A 282 22.30 -14.86 11.83
CA MET A 282 21.35 -14.73 12.95
C MET A 282 20.34 -15.87 13.00
N PHE A 283 20.12 -16.59 11.91
CA PHE A 283 19.30 -17.80 11.92
C PHE A 283 20.07 -18.97 12.53
N PHE A 284 21.25 -19.29 11.97
CA PHE A 284 21.96 -20.51 12.33
C PHE A 284 22.67 -20.44 13.69
N TYR A 285 23.29 -19.31 14.06
CA TYR A 285 24.01 -19.25 15.34
C TYR A 285 23.07 -19.47 16.54
N PRO A 286 21.95 -18.74 16.68
CA PRO A 286 21.00 -18.97 17.77
C PRO A 286 20.33 -20.34 17.68
N ALA A 287 20.01 -20.84 16.48
CA ALA A 287 19.48 -22.20 16.32
C ALA A 287 20.44 -23.26 16.89
N CYS A 288 21.72 -23.22 16.51
CA CYS A 288 22.73 -24.14 17.03
C CYS A 288 22.95 -24.01 18.54
N LEU A 289 22.95 -22.77 19.07
CA LEU A 289 23.06 -22.53 20.51
C LEU A 289 21.86 -23.11 21.28
N LEU A 290 20.64 -22.96 20.76
CA LEU A 290 19.44 -23.51 21.37
C LEU A 290 19.37 -25.05 21.27
N GLU A 291 20.09 -25.65 20.31
CA GLU A 291 20.30 -27.10 20.23
C GLU A 291 21.39 -27.61 21.18
N ASN A 292 22.02 -26.73 21.97
CA ASN A 292 23.16 -27.01 22.86
C ASN A 292 24.41 -27.49 22.12
N LYS A 293 24.59 -27.09 20.85
CA LYS A 293 25.83 -27.38 20.10
C LYS A 293 26.96 -26.44 20.54
N PRO A 294 28.20 -26.93 20.67
CA PRO A 294 29.35 -26.06 20.96
C PRO A 294 29.62 -25.12 19.78
N PHE A 295 30.18 -23.94 20.07
CA PHE A 295 30.40 -22.87 19.08
C PHE A 295 31.22 -23.30 17.85
N HIS A 296 32.16 -24.23 18.05
CA HIS A 296 32.97 -24.78 16.96
C HIS A 296 32.12 -25.58 15.96
N GLU A 297 31.22 -26.42 16.45
CA GLU A 297 30.29 -27.19 15.61
C GLU A 297 29.29 -26.29 14.90
N ALA A 298 28.75 -25.28 15.61
CA ALA A 298 27.88 -24.28 15.02
C ALA A 298 28.56 -23.55 13.85
N THR A 299 29.83 -23.15 14.03
CA THR A 299 30.61 -22.47 12.98
C THR A 299 30.88 -23.38 11.79
N LYS A 300 31.14 -24.68 12.03
CA LYS A 300 31.33 -25.66 10.96
C LYS A 300 30.04 -25.84 10.15
N GLU A 301 28.91 -26.05 10.81
CA GLU A 301 27.60 -26.20 10.17
C GLU A 301 27.22 -24.97 9.34
N ILE A 302 27.50 -23.77 9.85
CA ILE A 302 27.31 -22.52 9.12
C ILE A 302 28.20 -22.50 7.88
N LYS A 303 29.50 -22.78 7.98
CA LYS A 303 30.40 -22.78 6.81
C LYS A 303 29.91 -23.72 5.71
N ASP A 304 29.43 -24.90 6.09
CA ASP A 304 28.96 -25.92 5.15
C ASP A 304 27.64 -25.51 4.48
N LYS A 305 26.72 -24.89 5.22
CA LYS A 305 25.37 -24.53 4.71
C LYS A 305 25.28 -23.12 4.12
N PHE A 306 26.18 -22.21 4.51
CA PHE A 306 26.07 -20.78 4.20
C PHE A 306 26.01 -20.53 2.70
N LEU A 307 26.93 -21.12 1.93
CA LEU A 307 26.98 -20.90 0.48
C LEU A 307 25.70 -21.40 -0.20
N THR A 308 25.24 -22.60 0.18
CA THR A 308 24.01 -23.20 -0.36
C THR A 308 22.80 -22.32 -0.07
N VAL A 309 22.61 -21.92 1.18
CA VAL A 309 21.47 -21.08 1.60
C VAL A 309 21.55 -19.70 0.94
N TYR A 310 22.73 -19.11 0.88
CA TYR A 310 22.96 -17.81 0.25
C TYR A 310 22.64 -17.83 -1.25
N VAL A 311 23.08 -18.85 -1.99
CA VAL A 311 22.78 -19.00 -3.42
C VAL A 311 21.28 -19.23 -3.66
N VAL A 312 20.63 -20.06 -2.85
CA VAL A 312 19.17 -20.28 -2.92
C VAL A 312 18.40 -18.98 -2.66
N SER A 313 18.82 -18.20 -1.66
CA SER A 313 18.21 -16.91 -1.34
C SER A 313 18.26 -15.92 -2.51
N LYS A 314 19.37 -15.91 -3.28
CA LYS A 314 19.52 -15.10 -4.48
C LYS A 314 18.57 -15.52 -5.61
N LYS A 315 18.41 -16.83 -5.83
CA LYS A 315 17.53 -17.34 -6.89
C LYS A 315 16.06 -16.97 -6.65
N LEU A 316 15.59 -17.07 -5.41
CA LEU A 316 14.22 -16.72 -5.02
C LEU A 316 13.86 -15.27 -5.32
N ILE A 317 14.85 -14.35 -5.25
CA ILE A 317 14.63 -12.92 -5.51
C ILE A 317 14.67 -12.62 -7.00
N SER A 318 15.45 -13.36 -7.80
CA SER A 318 15.43 -13.27 -9.27
C SER A 318 14.09 -13.67 -9.90
N PHE A 319 13.23 -14.41 -9.19
CA PHE A 319 11.87 -14.71 -9.64
C PHE A 319 10.84 -13.63 -9.28
N LYS A 320 11.22 -12.68 -8.42
CA LYS A 320 10.31 -11.65 -7.88
C LYS A 320 10.42 -10.32 -8.64
N TYR A 321 11.34 -10.21 -9.58
CA TYR A 321 11.64 -9.00 -10.36
C TYR A 321 11.83 -9.30 -11.84
#